data_AF-A0A1I9GCH4-F1
#
_entry.id   AF-A0A1I9GCH4-F1
#
_cell.length_a   1.000
_cell.length_b   1.000
_cell.length_c   1.000
_cell.angle_alpha   90.00
_cell.angle_beta   90.00
_cell.angle_gamma   90.00
#
_symmetry.space_group_name_H-M   'P 1'
#
loop_
_entity.id
_entity.type
_entity.pdbx_description
1 polymer ?
#
loop_
_entity_poly.entity_id
_entity_poly.type
_entity_poly.pdbx_seq_one_letter_code
_entity_poly.pdbx_strand_id
1 'polypeptide(L)'
;MNRTDMESWYKLKVQEIQTQSTRQNLEQGYAKEEVKRLRVQLSELRGKLADLEGRNSLLEKQMQELNYQLEDDQRSYEAALNDRDAQIRKMREECQALMMELQMLLDTKQTLDAEIAIYRKMLEGEENRAGLRQLVEQVVKTHGLTEVGETETIRVLKGETASRTSFQRSAKGNVSIQDAASDGKYVLLENTHRSKEEAIGEWRLKRKIDGKREIVYTFPRDFILKPGKSVKIWARGQGIYNPPDQLVFDAEESFGIGSNVQTILFNKEGEERASHIQRSSHTVN
;
A
#
# COMPACT_ATOMS: atom_id res chain seq x y z
N MET A 1 106.46 24.14 -10.69
CA MET A 1 105.51 23.04 -10.44
C MET A 1 106.23 21.73 -10.70
N ASN A 2 106.30 20.85 -9.70
CA ASN A 2 106.91 19.54 -9.84
C ASN A 2 105.95 18.61 -10.60
N ARG A 3 106.49 17.78 -11.52
CA ARG A 3 105.74 16.84 -12.37
C ARG A 3 104.80 15.92 -11.55
N THR A 4 105.24 15.55 -10.36
CA THR A 4 104.53 14.66 -9.43
C THR A 4 103.23 15.28 -8.90
N ASP A 5 103.20 16.59 -8.67
CA ASP A 5 102.00 17.30 -8.19
C ASP A 5 100.95 17.37 -9.30
N MET A 6 101.40 17.57 -10.53
CA MET A 6 100.56 17.58 -11.72
C MET A 6 99.96 16.19 -11.99
N GLU A 7 100.75 15.13 -11.91
CA GLU A 7 100.26 13.74 -12.04
C GLU A 7 99.24 13.37 -10.95
N SER A 8 99.46 13.81 -9.71
CA SER A 8 98.54 13.57 -8.59
C SER A 8 97.21 14.32 -8.80
N TRP A 9 97.26 15.56 -9.27
CA TRP A 9 96.07 16.34 -9.59
C TRP A 9 95.26 15.71 -10.73
N TYR A 10 95.93 15.26 -11.81
CA TYR A 10 95.26 14.57 -12.91
C TYR A 10 94.59 13.27 -12.45
N LYS A 11 95.26 12.46 -11.62
CA LYS A 11 94.67 11.22 -11.06
C LYS A 11 93.43 11.53 -10.22
N LEU A 12 93.49 12.55 -9.37
CA LEU A 12 92.36 12.97 -8.55
C LEU A 12 91.18 13.43 -9.43
N LYS A 13 91.46 14.21 -10.48
CA LYS A 13 90.43 14.71 -11.39
C LYS A 13 89.76 13.59 -12.18
N VAL A 14 90.53 12.62 -12.66
CA VAL A 14 90.00 11.41 -13.31
C VAL A 14 89.13 10.61 -12.34
N GLN A 15 89.57 10.42 -11.10
CA GLN A 15 88.79 9.71 -10.07
C GLN A 15 87.47 10.44 -9.76
N GLU A 16 87.50 11.77 -9.65
CA GLU A 16 86.30 12.58 -9.43
C GLU A 16 85.30 12.45 -10.59
N ILE A 17 85.78 12.55 -11.84
CA ILE A 17 84.95 12.36 -13.04
C ILE A 17 84.38 10.95 -13.08
N GLN A 18 85.18 9.92 -12.76
CA GLN A 18 84.74 8.52 -12.71
C GLN A 18 83.62 8.34 -11.66
N THR A 19 83.80 8.93 -10.48
CA THR A 19 82.84 8.84 -9.38
C THR A 19 81.53 9.57 -9.74
N GLN A 20 81.64 10.77 -10.33
CA GLN A 20 80.50 11.55 -10.80
C GLN A 20 79.74 10.83 -11.92
N SER A 21 80.45 10.24 -12.88
CA SER A 21 79.87 9.42 -13.96
C SER A 21 79.15 8.19 -13.40
N THR A 22 79.74 7.52 -12.42
CA THR A 22 79.13 6.36 -11.76
C THR A 22 77.82 6.76 -11.05
N ARG A 23 77.83 7.89 -10.34
CA ARG A 23 76.62 8.43 -9.68
C ARG A 23 75.53 8.78 -10.70
N GLN A 24 75.87 9.49 -11.78
CA GLN A 24 74.93 9.84 -12.83
C GLN A 24 74.33 8.61 -13.52
N ASN A 25 75.13 7.57 -13.77
CA ASN A 25 74.62 6.31 -14.33
C ASN A 25 73.64 5.62 -13.38
N LEU A 26 73.90 5.64 -12.07
CA LEU A 26 73.01 5.08 -11.06
C LEU A 26 71.68 5.83 -11.02
N GLU A 27 71.73 7.18 -10.98
CA GLU A 27 70.53 8.04 -11.01
C GLU A 27 69.72 7.86 -12.29
N GLN A 28 70.38 7.75 -13.45
CA GLN A 28 69.70 7.43 -14.71
C GLN A 28 69.07 6.03 -14.69
N GLY A 29 69.72 5.06 -14.04
CA GLY A 29 69.15 3.73 -13.80
C GLY A 29 67.84 3.81 -13.03
N TYR A 30 67.85 4.47 -11.87
CA TYR A 30 66.65 4.68 -11.05
C TYR A 30 65.54 5.42 -11.81
N ALA A 31 65.87 6.48 -12.53
CA ALA A 31 64.89 7.23 -13.32
C ALA A 31 64.25 6.37 -14.43
N LYS A 32 65.04 5.51 -15.08
CA LYS A 32 64.52 4.57 -16.10
C LYS A 32 63.61 3.50 -15.49
N GLU A 33 63.99 2.93 -14.35
CA GLU A 33 63.18 1.95 -13.62
C GLU A 33 61.84 2.56 -13.20
N GLU A 34 61.87 3.79 -12.70
CA GLU A 34 60.69 4.53 -12.26
C GLU A 34 59.76 4.87 -13.43
N VAL A 35 60.30 5.32 -14.57
CA VAL A 35 59.51 5.53 -15.79
C VAL A 35 58.86 4.24 -16.26
N LYS A 36 59.58 3.10 -16.18
CA LYS A 36 59.01 1.79 -16.54
C LYS A 36 57.87 1.41 -15.60
N ARG A 37 58.04 1.60 -14.29
CA ARG A 37 57.00 1.35 -13.27
C ARG A 37 55.76 2.19 -13.53
N LEU A 38 55.91 3.49 -13.74
CA LEU A 38 54.80 4.41 -14.02
C LEU A 38 54.07 4.05 -15.32
N ARG A 39 54.78 3.59 -16.36
CA ARG A 39 54.15 3.13 -17.61
C ARG A 39 53.26 1.90 -17.40
N VAL A 40 53.70 0.94 -16.60
CA VAL A 40 52.91 -0.25 -16.26
C VAL A 40 51.66 0.16 -15.49
N GLN A 41 51.81 1.00 -14.45
CA GLN A 41 50.67 1.51 -13.67
C GLN A 41 49.67 2.28 -14.53
N LEU A 42 50.14 3.11 -15.47
CA LEU A 42 49.26 3.81 -16.41
C LEU A 42 48.47 2.84 -17.30
N SER A 43 49.10 1.76 -17.76
CA SER A 43 48.43 0.72 -18.56
C SER A 43 47.37 -0.01 -17.74
N GLU A 44 47.67 -0.36 -16.49
CA GLU A 44 46.71 -1.00 -15.57
C GLU A 44 45.52 -0.08 -15.27
N LEU A 45 45.78 1.20 -15.00
CA LEU A 45 44.72 2.19 -14.75
C LEU A 45 43.82 2.40 -15.97
N ARG A 46 44.40 2.41 -17.18
CA ARG A 46 43.62 2.48 -18.44
C ARG A 46 42.74 1.24 -18.62
N GLY A 47 43.25 0.05 -18.30
CA GLY A 47 42.44 -1.18 -18.32
C GLY A 47 41.26 -1.09 -17.36
N LYS A 48 41.52 -0.71 -16.10
CA LYS A 48 40.46 -0.52 -15.09
C LYS A 48 39.42 0.52 -15.51
N LEU A 49 39.85 1.61 -16.15
CA LEU A 49 38.94 2.63 -16.67
C LEU A 49 38.02 2.04 -17.74
N ALA A 50 38.58 1.31 -18.71
CA ALA A 50 37.78 0.67 -19.77
C ALA A 50 36.79 -0.37 -19.21
N ASP A 51 37.20 -1.15 -18.21
CA ASP A 51 36.32 -2.12 -17.54
C ASP A 51 35.16 -1.42 -16.82
N LEU A 52 35.44 -0.31 -16.12
CA LEU A 52 34.43 0.49 -15.43
C LEU A 52 33.47 1.18 -16.40
N GLU A 53 33.98 1.74 -17.50
CA GLU A 53 33.15 2.33 -18.56
C GLU A 53 32.22 1.28 -19.19
N GLY A 54 32.74 0.07 -19.48
CA GLY A 54 31.93 -1.04 -19.99
C GLY A 54 30.85 -1.46 -19.01
N ARG A 55 31.17 -1.57 -17.72
CA ARG A 55 30.20 -1.89 -16.68
C ARG A 55 29.14 -0.79 -16.52
N ASN A 56 29.53 0.47 -16.60
CA ASN A 56 28.58 1.58 -16.52
C ASN A 56 27.60 1.57 -17.69
N SER A 57 28.10 1.36 -18.92
CA SER A 57 27.24 1.24 -20.10
C SER A 57 26.25 0.07 -20.00
N LEU A 58 26.67 -1.07 -19.44
CA LEU A 58 25.77 -2.20 -19.19
C LEU A 58 24.68 -1.86 -18.17
N LEU A 59 25.05 -1.21 -17.06
CA LEU A 59 24.10 -0.80 -16.02
C LEU A 59 23.10 0.23 -16.54
N GLU A 60 23.54 1.18 -17.36
CA GLU A 60 22.67 2.16 -18.01
C GLU A 60 21.63 1.49 -18.93
N LYS A 61 22.04 0.49 -19.71
CA LYS A 61 21.10 -0.30 -20.54
C LYS A 61 20.10 -1.07 -19.69
N GLN A 62 20.56 -1.72 -18.62
CA GLN A 62 19.67 -2.44 -17.70
C GLN A 62 18.66 -1.50 -17.03
N MET A 63 19.09 -0.29 -16.64
CA MET A 63 18.18 0.72 -16.12
C MET A 63 17.12 1.14 -17.14
N GLN A 64 17.51 1.35 -18.41
CA GLN A 64 16.56 1.68 -19.47
C GLN A 64 15.54 0.55 -19.69
N GLU A 65 15.99 -0.70 -19.76
CA GLU A 65 15.12 -1.87 -19.94
C GLU A 65 14.14 -2.04 -18.78
N LEU A 66 14.60 -1.89 -17.53
CA LEU A 66 13.72 -1.91 -16.36
C LEU A 66 12.70 -0.78 -16.38
N ASN A 67 13.09 0.42 -16.81
CA ASN A 67 12.17 1.55 -16.90
C ASN A 67 11.08 1.29 -17.96
N TYR A 68 11.45 0.78 -19.13
CA TYR A 68 10.47 0.39 -20.15
C TYR A 68 9.50 -0.69 -19.65
N GLN A 69 10.02 -1.70 -18.95
CA GLN A 69 9.18 -2.74 -18.38
C GLN A 69 8.22 -2.19 -17.31
N LEU A 70 8.70 -1.28 -16.45
CA LEU A 70 7.87 -0.64 -15.44
C LEU A 70 6.74 0.19 -16.07
N GLU A 71 7.03 0.96 -17.12
CA GLU A 71 6.03 1.76 -17.84
C GLU A 71 4.98 0.88 -18.54
N ASP A 72 5.40 -0.27 -19.09
CA ASP A 72 4.49 -1.22 -19.72
C ASP A 72 3.57 -1.89 -18.69
N ASP A 73 4.15 -2.36 -17.58
CA ASP A 73 3.41 -2.95 -16.46
C ASP A 73 2.40 -1.94 -15.88
N GLN A 74 2.81 -0.68 -15.68
CA GLN A 74 1.91 0.38 -15.20
C GLN A 74 0.70 0.57 -16.14
N ARG A 75 0.93 0.68 -17.45
CA ARG A 75 -0.16 0.80 -18.42
C ARG A 75 -1.09 -0.42 -18.41
N SER A 76 -0.53 -1.61 -18.28
CA SER A 76 -1.31 -2.86 -18.17
C SER A 76 -2.19 -2.89 -16.93
N TYR A 77 -1.64 -2.51 -15.76
CA TYR A 77 -2.39 -2.45 -14.51
C TYR A 77 -3.48 -1.38 -14.53
N GLU A 78 -3.21 -0.20 -15.08
CA GLU A 78 -4.21 0.86 -15.25
C GLU A 78 -5.37 0.41 -16.16
N ALA A 79 -5.06 -0.27 -17.27
CA ALA A 79 -6.08 -0.82 -18.15
C ALA A 79 -6.94 -1.89 -17.44
N ALA A 80 -6.32 -2.78 -16.67
CA ALA A 80 -7.04 -3.79 -15.89
C ALA A 80 -7.93 -3.17 -14.80
N LEU A 81 -7.46 -2.10 -14.15
CA LEU A 81 -8.21 -1.40 -13.12
C LEU A 81 -9.43 -0.68 -13.71
N ASN A 82 -9.27 -0.04 -14.86
CA ASN A 82 -10.37 0.59 -15.60
C ASN A 82 -11.42 -0.44 -16.05
N ASP A 83 -11.01 -1.63 -16.51
CA ASP A 83 -11.93 -2.73 -16.85
C ASP A 83 -12.72 -3.20 -15.63
N ARG A 84 -12.06 -3.39 -14.48
CA ARG A 84 -12.74 -3.75 -13.22
C ARG A 84 -13.73 -2.68 -12.77
N ASP A 85 -13.36 -1.40 -12.83
CA ASP A 85 -14.25 -0.30 -12.47
C ASP A 85 -15.47 -0.22 -13.39
N ALA A 86 -15.30 -0.47 -14.69
CA ALA A 86 -16.40 -0.57 -15.64
C ALA A 86 -17.35 -1.73 -15.30
N GLN A 87 -16.82 -2.90 -14.96
CA GLN A 87 -17.62 -4.05 -14.52
C GLN A 87 -18.40 -3.76 -13.23
N ILE A 88 -17.77 -3.10 -12.25
CA ILE A 88 -18.45 -2.70 -11.01
C ILE A 88 -19.59 -1.72 -11.30
N ARG A 89 -19.39 -0.73 -12.18
CA ARG A 89 -20.47 0.19 -12.58
C ARG A 89 -21.63 -0.55 -13.22
N LYS A 90 -21.34 -1.44 -14.16
CA LYS A 90 -22.37 -2.28 -14.82
C LYS A 90 -23.17 -3.10 -13.80
N MET A 91 -22.50 -3.81 -12.89
CA MET A 91 -23.19 -4.59 -11.86
C MET A 91 -24.04 -3.71 -10.92
N ARG A 92 -23.59 -2.49 -10.61
CA ARG A 92 -24.39 -1.55 -9.80
C ARG A 92 -25.64 -1.10 -10.52
N GLU A 93 -25.54 -0.80 -11.81
CA GLU A 93 -26.70 -0.44 -12.65
C GLU A 93 -27.69 -1.60 -12.74
N GLU A 94 -27.20 -2.83 -12.93
CA GLU A 94 -28.04 -4.04 -12.93
C GLU A 94 -28.75 -4.26 -11.58
N CYS A 95 -28.04 -4.10 -10.46
CA CYS A 95 -28.64 -4.17 -9.13
C CYS A 95 -29.71 -3.09 -8.92
N GLN A 96 -29.49 -1.87 -9.41
CA GLN A 96 -30.48 -0.79 -9.32
C GLN A 96 -31.72 -1.09 -10.13
N ALA A 97 -31.56 -1.58 -11.36
CA ALA A 97 -32.69 -2.00 -12.20
C ALA A 97 -33.51 -3.11 -11.50
N LEU A 98 -32.84 -4.12 -10.94
CA LEU A 98 -33.50 -5.21 -10.22
C LEU A 98 -34.25 -4.73 -8.97
N MET A 99 -33.70 -3.75 -8.23
CA MET A 99 -34.39 -3.14 -7.09
C MET A 99 -35.67 -2.41 -7.52
N MET A 100 -35.64 -1.69 -8.65
CA MET A 100 -36.83 -1.02 -9.19
C MET A 100 -37.90 -2.03 -9.60
N GLU A 101 -37.50 -3.10 -10.30
CA GLU A 101 -38.41 -4.18 -10.71
C GLU A 101 -39.04 -4.88 -9.49
N LEU A 102 -38.24 -5.16 -8.46
CA LEU A 102 -38.73 -5.78 -7.23
C LEU A 102 -39.69 -4.86 -6.46
N GLN A 103 -39.45 -3.54 -6.47
CA GLN A 103 -40.37 -2.58 -5.87
C GLN A 103 -41.70 -2.53 -6.61
N MET A 104 -41.68 -2.48 -7.95
CA MET A 104 -42.90 -2.54 -8.77
C MET A 104 -43.69 -3.83 -8.51
N LEU A 105 -43.00 -4.97 -8.39
CA LEU A 105 -43.63 -6.24 -8.05
C LEU A 105 -44.21 -6.25 -6.64
N LEU A 106 -43.53 -5.62 -5.67
CA LEU A 106 -44.04 -5.48 -4.31
C LEU A 106 -45.33 -4.64 -4.28
N ASP A 107 -45.36 -3.52 -5.00
CA ASP A 107 -46.51 -2.62 -5.06
C ASP A 107 -47.73 -3.32 -5.68
N THR A 108 -47.53 -4.09 -6.76
CA THR A 108 -48.59 -4.92 -7.35
C THR A 108 -49.06 -6.01 -6.38
N LYS A 109 -48.17 -6.67 -5.65
CA LYS A 109 -48.54 -7.66 -4.64
C LYS A 109 -49.36 -7.06 -3.51
N GLN A 110 -48.97 -5.90 -2.99
CA GLN A 110 -49.70 -5.19 -1.94
C GLN A 110 -51.11 -4.81 -2.40
N THR A 111 -51.23 -4.40 -3.67
CA THR A 111 -52.52 -4.11 -4.30
C THR A 111 -53.42 -5.35 -4.33
N LEU A 112 -52.90 -6.48 -4.83
CA LEU A 112 -53.66 -7.74 -4.89
C LEU A 112 -54.06 -8.24 -3.49
N ASP A 113 -53.19 -8.14 -2.49
CA ASP A 113 -53.52 -8.50 -1.11
C ASP A 113 -54.69 -7.66 -0.56
N ALA A 114 -54.69 -6.36 -0.88
CA ALA A 114 -55.74 -5.46 -0.44
C ALA A 114 -57.07 -5.75 -1.16
N GLU A 115 -57.05 -6.04 -2.47
CA GLU A 115 -58.22 -6.52 -3.20
C GLU A 115 -58.78 -7.81 -2.59
N ILE A 116 -57.93 -8.81 -2.29
CA ILE A 116 -58.34 -10.05 -1.63
C ILE A 116 -58.96 -9.76 -0.26
N ALA A 117 -58.39 -8.84 0.52
CA ALA A 117 -58.94 -8.45 1.82
C ALA A 117 -60.33 -7.80 1.69
N ILE A 118 -60.53 -6.95 0.67
CA ILE A 118 -61.83 -6.36 0.33
C ILE A 118 -62.83 -7.45 -0.04
N TYR A 119 -62.45 -8.39 -0.93
CA TYR A 119 -63.31 -9.50 -1.33
C TYR A 119 -63.71 -10.39 -0.15
N ARG A 120 -62.79 -10.70 0.77
CA ARG A 120 -63.10 -11.44 2.01
C ARG A 120 -64.12 -10.69 2.87
N LYS A 121 -63.92 -9.39 3.11
CA LYS A 121 -64.86 -8.56 3.88
C LYS A 121 -66.25 -8.46 3.25
N MET A 122 -66.35 -8.43 1.93
CA MET A 122 -67.65 -8.42 1.23
C MET A 122 -68.40 -9.75 1.40
N LEU A 123 -67.68 -10.87 1.50
CA LEU A 123 -68.25 -12.21 1.69
C LEU A 123 -68.64 -12.49 3.16
N GLU A 124 -68.04 -11.79 4.13
CA GLU A 124 -68.32 -11.95 5.57
C GLU A 124 -69.66 -11.31 6.05
N GLY A 125 -70.41 -10.61 5.20
CA GLY A 125 -71.77 -10.12 5.50
C GLY A 125 -71.84 -8.70 6.14
N GLU A 126 -73.02 -8.09 6.06
CA GLU A 126 -73.28 -6.63 6.08
C GLU A 126 -72.94 -5.80 7.35
N GLU A 127 -72.36 -6.35 8.41
CA GLU A 127 -72.16 -5.58 9.66
C GLU A 127 -70.98 -4.58 9.63
N ASN A 128 -70.15 -4.58 8.59
CA ASN A 128 -68.87 -3.85 8.57
C ASN A 128 -68.64 -2.90 7.36
N ARG A 129 -69.70 -2.23 6.85
CA ARG A 129 -69.60 -1.28 5.72
C ARG A 129 -68.60 -0.13 5.93
N ALA A 130 -68.42 0.33 7.17
CA ALA A 130 -67.49 1.43 7.48
C ALA A 130 -66.02 1.01 7.24
N GLY A 131 -65.65 -0.19 7.69
CA GLY A 131 -64.29 -0.72 7.51
C GLY A 131 -63.98 -1.15 6.08
N LEU A 132 -65.00 -1.33 5.23
CA LEU A 132 -64.83 -1.62 3.79
C LEU A 132 -64.48 -0.35 3.00
N ARG A 133 -65.16 0.77 3.30
CA ARG A 133 -64.85 2.07 2.68
C ARG A 133 -63.41 2.51 2.95
N GLN A 134 -62.92 2.33 4.18
CA GLN A 134 -61.56 2.75 4.55
C GLN A 134 -60.47 1.94 3.82
N LEU A 135 -60.66 0.63 3.63
CA LEU A 135 -59.75 -0.21 2.87
C LEU A 135 -59.75 0.14 1.38
N VAL A 136 -60.93 0.35 0.79
CA VAL A 136 -61.08 0.77 -0.61
C VAL A 136 -60.40 2.13 -0.83
N GLU A 137 -60.56 3.10 0.09
CA GLU A 137 -59.90 4.40 -0.02
C GLU A 137 -58.37 4.30 0.03
N GLN A 138 -57.84 3.38 0.83
CA GLN A 138 -56.40 3.14 0.94
C GLN A 138 -55.82 2.55 -0.36
N VAL A 139 -56.56 1.66 -1.04
CA VAL A 139 -56.19 1.08 -2.35
C VAL A 139 -56.31 2.08 -3.50
N VAL A 140 -57.29 3.00 -3.44
CA VAL A 140 -57.44 4.09 -4.41
C VAL A 140 -56.33 5.13 -4.26
N LYS A 141 -55.89 5.41 -3.02
CA LYS A 141 -54.73 6.28 -2.77
C LYS A 141 -53.41 5.70 -3.28
N THR A 142 -53.23 4.37 -3.24
CA THR A 142 -52.06 3.73 -3.84
C THR A 142 -52.08 3.76 -5.37
N HIS A 143 -53.27 3.71 -6.01
CA HIS A 143 -53.39 3.86 -7.48
C HIS A 143 -53.27 5.32 -7.96
N GLY A 144 -53.73 6.30 -7.17
CA GLY A 144 -53.68 7.72 -7.52
C GLY A 144 -52.27 8.33 -7.63
N LEU A 145 -51.23 7.58 -7.29
CA LEU A 145 -49.82 7.96 -7.45
C LEU A 145 -49.21 7.49 -8.79
N THR A 146 -49.96 6.78 -9.63
CA THR A 146 -49.45 6.25 -10.92
C THR A 146 -49.87 7.04 -12.16
N GLU A 147 -50.70 8.09 -12.05
CA GLU A 147 -51.13 8.92 -13.18
C GLU A 147 -50.87 10.43 -12.97
N VAL A 148 -49.62 10.86 -12.74
CA VAL A 148 -49.19 12.22 -13.13
C VAL A 148 -47.69 12.21 -13.45
N GLY A 149 -47.36 12.41 -14.74
CA GLY A 149 -46.23 13.23 -15.17
C GLY A 149 -44.82 12.67 -15.02
N GLU A 150 -44.23 12.30 -16.16
CA GLU A 150 -42.79 12.44 -16.38
C GLU A 150 -42.32 13.85 -15.95
N THR A 151 -41.11 13.91 -15.37
CA THR A 151 -40.37 15.13 -14.97
C THR A 151 -41.06 16.03 -13.92
N GLU A 152 -40.82 15.75 -12.64
CA GLU A 152 -39.98 16.61 -11.78
C GLU A 152 -39.92 16.06 -10.36
N THR A 153 -38.68 15.77 -9.95
CA THR A 153 -38.27 15.56 -8.56
C THR A 153 -39.03 14.45 -7.83
N ILE A 154 -38.56 13.22 -8.04
CA ILE A 154 -38.46 12.28 -6.91
C ILE A 154 -37.83 13.08 -5.80
N ARG A 155 -38.60 13.34 -4.73
CA ARG A 155 -38.05 13.73 -3.44
C ARG A 155 -37.17 12.56 -3.05
N VAL A 156 -35.92 12.62 -3.51
CA VAL A 156 -34.80 12.03 -2.83
C VAL A 156 -35.00 12.50 -1.41
N LEU A 157 -35.31 11.56 -0.51
CA LEU A 157 -35.05 11.75 0.90
C LEU A 157 -33.54 12.03 1.00
N LYS A 158 -33.16 13.27 0.70
CA LYS A 158 -31.82 13.80 0.88
C LYS A 158 -31.72 14.08 2.36
N GLY A 159 -31.45 13.02 3.08
CA GLY A 159 -31.41 13.00 4.52
C GLY A 159 -30.75 11.75 5.07
N GLU A 160 -30.03 10.97 4.28
CA GLU A 160 -28.92 10.19 4.82
C GLU A 160 -27.65 10.96 4.51
N THR A 161 -27.08 11.54 5.55
CA THR A 161 -25.68 11.99 5.55
C THR A 161 -24.85 10.91 4.88
N ALA A 162 -24.41 11.14 3.65
CA ALA A 162 -23.43 10.29 3.01
C ALA A 162 -22.13 10.44 3.79
N SER A 163 -21.98 9.64 4.85
CA SER A 163 -20.75 9.55 5.63
C SER A 163 -19.69 8.97 4.69
N ARG A 164 -18.86 9.84 4.13
CA ARG A 164 -17.82 9.43 3.20
C ARG A 164 -16.60 9.05 4.01
N THR A 165 -16.33 7.75 4.11
CA THR A 165 -15.10 7.22 4.69
C THR A 165 -14.10 6.88 3.60
N SER A 166 -12.91 7.49 3.64
CA SER A 166 -11.79 7.16 2.77
C SER A 166 -10.71 6.38 3.53
N PHE A 167 -9.98 5.54 2.79
CA PHE A 167 -8.90 4.71 3.31
C PHE A 167 -7.64 4.91 2.47
N GLN A 168 -6.49 5.06 3.12
CA GLN A 168 -5.19 5.11 2.49
C GLN A 168 -4.28 4.07 3.16
N ARG A 169 -3.61 3.23 2.36
CA ARG A 169 -2.74 2.15 2.84
C ARG A 169 -1.34 2.33 2.29
N SER A 170 -0.34 1.98 3.07
CA SER A 170 1.04 1.83 2.62
C SER A 170 1.73 0.67 3.34
N ALA A 171 2.70 0.03 2.68
CA ALA A 171 3.52 -1.02 3.26
C ALA A 171 4.96 -0.92 2.73
N LYS A 172 5.92 -1.22 3.60
CA LYS A 172 7.36 -1.30 3.36
C LYS A 172 7.83 -2.69 3.79
N GLY A 173 8.08 -3.54 2.81
CA GLY A 173 8.46 -4.93 3.01
C GLY A 173 7.27 -5.89 2.97
N ASN A 174 7.39 -7.01 3.70
CA ASN A 174 6.55 -8.19 3.48
C ASN A 174 5.17 -8.13 4.17
N VAL A 175 4.99 -7.26 5.16
CA VAL A 175 3.78 -7.24 5.99
C VAL A 175 2.99 -5.97 5.76
N SER A 176 1.70 -6.12 5.50
CA SER A 176 0.76 -5.02 5.26
C SER A 176 -0.43 -5.06 6.22
N ILE A 177 -1.04 -3.90 6.45
CA ILE A 177 -2.32 -3.80 7.19
C ILE A 177 -3.44 -3.98 6.16
N GLN A 178 -4.02 -5.19 6.12
CA GLN A 178 -5.05 -5.57 5.16
C GLN A 178 -6.42 -4.97 5.54
N ASP A 179 -6.72 -4.89 6.83
CA ASP A 179 -7.95 -4.27 7.33
C ASP A 179 -7.75 -3.73 8.75
N ALA A 180 -8.50 -2.69 9.10
CA ALA A 180 -8.58 -2.19 10.45
C ALA A 180 -10.00 -1.72 10.69
N ALA A 181 -10.77 -2.50 11.46
CA ALA A 181 -12.21 -2.33 11.56
C ALA A 181 -12.58 -0.91 12.03
N SER A 182 -13.55 -0.30 11.34
CA SER A 182 -14.02 1.06 11.64
C SER A 182 -14.74 1.14 12.99
N ASP A 183 -15.34 0.03 13.44
CA ASP A 183 -15.93 -0.14 14.77
C ASP A 183 -14.90 -0.47 15.86
N GLY A 184 -13.61 -0.55 15.50
CA GLY A 184 -12.51 -0.79 16.43
C GLY A 184 -12.44 -2.21 16.98
N LYS A 185 -13.14 -3.19 16.40
CA LYS A 185 -13.12 -4.57 16.94
C LYS A 185 -11.81 -5.32 16.69
N TYR A 186 -11.18 -5.09 15.54
CA TYR A 186 -9.96 -5.80 15.18
C TYR A 186 -9.05 -5.01 14.23
N VAL A 187 -7.82 -5.49 14.10
CA VAL A 187 -6.89 -5.15 13.01
C VAL A 187 -6.39 -6.44 12.36
N LEU A 188 -6.30 -6.47 11.05
CA LEU A 188 -5.87 -7.62 10.25
C LEU A 188 -4.58 -7.28 9.51
N LEU A 189 -3.53 -8.06 9.78
CA LEU A 189 -2.27 -8.00 9.06
C LEU A 189 -2.13 -9.19 8.12
N GLU A 190 -1.44 -9.00 7.01
CA GLU A 190 -1.12 -10.05 6.05
C GLU A 190 0.35 -9.97 5.66
N ASN A 191 1.02 -11.13 5.59
CA ASN A 191 2.30 -11.25 4.91
C ASN A 191 2.04 -11.47 3.42
N THR A 192 2.27 -10.43 2.61
CA THR A 192 2.03 -10.42 1.17
C THR A 192 3.17 -11.04 0.36
N HIS A 193 4.27 -11.42 1.01
CA HIS A 193 5.36 -12.10 0.33
C HIS A 193 4.97 -13.56 0.00
N ARG A 194 5.32 -14.01 -1.21
CA ARG A 194 4.87 -15.31 -1.75
C ARG A 194 5.54 -16.53 -1.09
N SER A 195 6.79 -16.39 -0.64
CA SER A 195 7.59 -17.53 -0.15
C SER A 195 8.43 -17.27 1.11
N LYS A 196 8.45 -16.04 1.66
CA LYS A 196 9.32 -15.65 2.76
C LYS A 196 8.47 -15.36 3.99
N GLU A 197 8.76 -16.05 5.08
CA GLU A 197 8.17 -15.75 6.38
C GLU A 197 8.78 -14.48 6.97
N GLU A 198 8.00 -13.76 7.77
CA GLU A 198 8.47 -12.56 8.46
C GLU A 198 8.34 -12.76 9.97
N ALA A 199 9.47 -12.62 10.67
CA ALA A 199 9.48 -12.61 12.12
C ALA A 199 9.01 -11.24 12.62
N ILE A 200 7.74 -11.15 13.00
CA ILE A 200 7.12 -9.92 13.51
C ILE A 200 7.03 -9.88 15.04
N GLY A 201 7.80 -10.73 15.71
CA GLY A 201 7.91 -10.73 17.16
C GLY A 201 8.39 -9.38 17.70
N GLU A 202 7.77 -8.92 18.78
CA GLU A 202 8.03 -7.60 19.41
C GLU A 202 7.75 -6.38 18.52
N TRP A 203 7.18 -6.58 17.32
CA TRP A 203 6.68 -5.48 16.51
C TRP A 203 5.52 -4.81 17.23
N ARG A 204 5.27 -3.53 16.92
CA ARG A 204 4.25 -2.73 17.58
C ARG A 204 3.22 -2.24 16.58
N LEU A 205 1.96 -2.54 16.85
CA LEU A 205 0.82 -1.98 16.17
C LEU A 205 0.31 -0.77 16.96
N LYS A 206 0.39 0.40 16.35
CA LYS A 206 0.09 1.69 16.96
C LYS A 206 -1.10 2.34 16.28
N ARG A 207 -2.20 2.57 17.00
CA ARG A 207 -3.42 3.18 16.47
C ARG A 207 -3.69 4.52 17.15
N LYS A 208 -3.67 5.59 16.37
CA LYS A 208 -3.95 6.98 16.77
C LYS A 208 -5.37 7.34 16.33
N ILE A 209 -6.18 7.84 17.25
CA ILE A 209 -7.59 8.16 17.04
C ILE A 209 -7.79 9.66 17.28
N ASP A 210 -8.18 10.38 16.23
CA ASP A 210 -8.51 11.81 16.24
C ASP A 210 -7.43 12.72 16.86
N GLY A 211 -6.17 12.26 16.86
CA GLY A 211 -5.03 12.94 17.51
C GLY A 211 -5.09 13.00 19.04
N LYS A 212 -6.06 12.34 19.68
CA LYS A 212 -6.31 12.42 21.13
C LYS A 212 -5.91 11.16 21.87
N ARG A 213 -6.24 9.99 21.31
CA ARG A 213 -6.00 8.70 21.94
C ARG A 213 -5.03 7.88 21.11
N GLU A 214 -4.16 7.15 21.80
CA GLU A 214 -3.18 6.28 21.19
C GLU A 214 -3.23 4.90 21.87
N ILE A 215 -3.35 3.86 21.07
CA ILE A 215 -3.39 2.47 21.50
C ILE A 215 -2.19 1.76 20.89
N VAL A 216 -1.46 1.00 21.72
CA VAL A 216 -0.28 0.25 21.28
C VAL A 216 -0.42 -1.21 21.68
N TYR A 217 -0.38 -2.09 20.68
CA TYR A 217 -0.30 -3.53 20.84
C TYR A 217 1.10 -4.00 20.45
N THR A 218 1.70 -4.90 21.24
CA THR A 218 3.00 -5.50 20.95
C THR A 218 2.82 -6.99 20.67
N PHE A 219 3.38 -7.46 19.56
CA PHE A 219 3.32 -8.87 19.18
C PHE A 219 4.12 -9.76 20.15
N PRO A 220 3.67 -11.01 20.40
CA PRO A 220 4.45 -11.99 21.17
C PRO A 220 5.85 -12.17 20.59
N ARG A 221 6.85 -12.36 21.46
CA ARG A 221 8.29 -12.31 21.12
C ARG A 221 8.71 -13.21 19.97
N ASP A 222 8.13 -14.39 19.87
CA ASP A 222 8.52 -15.41 18.88
C ASP A 222 7.51 -15.55 17.74
N PHE A 223 6.67 -14.52 17.51
CA PHE A 223 5.62 -14.58 16.49
C PHE A 223 6.21 -14.49 15.07
N ILE A 224 5.90 -15.48 14.24
CA ILE A 224 6.32 -15.56 12.84
C ILE A 224 5.08 -15.61 11.95
N LEU A 225 4.99 -14.66 11.01
CA LEU A 225 3.92 -14.61 10.03
C LEU A 225 4.36 -15.28 8.73
N LYS A 226 3.78 -16.45 8.45
CA LYS A 226 4.10 -17.27 7.27
C LYS A 226 3.70 -16.59 5.95
N PRO A 227 4.31 -16.97 4.82
CA PRO A 227 4.01 -16.37 3.50
C PRO A 227 2.53 -16.53 3.14
N GLY A 228 1.90 -15.46 2.66
CA GLY A 228 0.47 -15.45 2.27
C GLY A 228 -0.49 -15.74 3.42
N LYS A 229 -0.04 -15.68 4.68
CA LYS A 229 -0.88 -15.85 5.87
C LYS A 229 -1.18 -14.51 6.51
N SER A 230 -2.31 -14.48 7.21
CA SER A 230 -2.81 -13.31 7.91
C SER A 230 -2.95 -13.61 9.41
N VAL A 231 -2.80 -12.56 10.21
CA VAL A 231 -3.09 -12.60 11.65
C VAL A 231 -4.11 -11.50 11.97
N LYS A 232 -5.19 -11.88 12.63
CA LYS A 232 -6.22 -10.97 13.11
C LYS A 232 -6.01 -10.71 14.60
N ILE A 233 -5.88 -9.45 14.98
CA ILE A 233 -5.74 -9.01 16.36
C ILE A 233 -7.07 -8.43 16.79
N TRP A 234 -7.78 -9.14 17.67
CA TRP A 234 -9.04 -8.73 18.25
C TRP A 234 -8.81 -7.89 19.49
N ALA A 235 -9.67 -6.90 19.72
CA ALA A 235 -9.77 -6.28 21.04
C ALA A 235 -10.41 -7.26 22.05
N ARG A 236 -10.19 -7.02 23.35
CA ARG A 236 -10.69 -7.88 24.43
C ARG A 236 -12.21 -8.10 24.28
N GLY A 237 -12.60 -9.37 24.25
CA GLY A 237 -14.02 -9.77 24.16
C GLY A 237 -14.65 -9.65 22.77
N GLN A 238 -13.92 -9.22 21.74
CA GLN A 238 -14.44 -9.07 20.37
C GLN A 238 -14.17 -10.28 19.48
N GLY A 239 -13.36 -11.24 19.92
CA GLY A 239 -13.02 -12.44 19.17
C GLY A 239 -12.39 -13.53 20.03
N ILE A 240 -11.93 -14.60 19.38
CA ILE A 240 -11.39 -15.80 20.04
C ILE A 240 -9.87 -15.82 19.89
N TYR A 241 -9.17 -16.10 20.99
CA TYR A 241 -7.73 -16.34 20.97
C TYR A 241 -7.43 -17.71 20.34
N ASN A 242 -6.82 -17.71 19.16
CA ASN A 242 -6.47 -18.92 18.40
C ASN A 242 -5.21 -18.68 17.54
N PRO A 243 -4.02 -18.62 18.16
CA PRO A 243 -2.77 -18.36 17.45
C PRO A 243 -2.41 -19.52 16.50
N PRO A 244 -1.74 -19.24 15.36
CA PRO A 244 -1.21 -17.93 14.97
C PRO A 244 -2.23 -17.03 14.28
N ASP A 245 -3.36 -17.56 13.80
CA ASP A 245 -4.28 -16.81 12.92
C ASP A 245 -5.07 -15.72 13.66
N GLN A 246 -5.32 -15.89 14.96
CA GLN A 246 -6.07 -14.95 15.78
C GLN A 246 -5.40 -14.70 17.13
N LEU A 247 -5.15 -13.43 17.43
CA LEU A 247 -4.65 -12.93 18.70
C LEU A 247 -5.72 -12.07 19.36
N VAL A 248 -5.63 -11.93 20.68
CA VAL A 248 -6.50 -11.05 21.46
C VAL A 248 -5.62 -10.07 22.22
N PHE A 249 -6.00 -8.79 22.20
CA PHE A 249 -5.36 -7.74 22.96
C PHE A 249 -6.14 -7.48 24.25
N ASP A 250 -5.70 -8.12 25.34
CA ASP A 250 -6.43 -8.09 26.61
C ASP A 250 -6.42 -6.75 27.34
N ALA A 251 -5.55 -5.81 26.97
CA ALA A 251 -5.49 -4.51 27.65
C ALA A 251 -6.60 -3.54 27.21
N GLU A 252 -7.22 -3.76 26.04
CA GLU A 252 -8.18 -2.83 25.45
C GLU A 252 -9.41 -3.55 24.92
N GLU A 253 -10.61 -3.06 25.26
CA GLU A 253 -11.90 -3.61 24.76
C GLU A 253 -12.24 -3.16 23.34
N SER A 254 -11.53 -2.15 22.84
CA SER A 254 -11.64 -1.66 21.46
C SER A 254 -10.35 -0.99 21.02
N PHE A 255 -10.00 -1.15 19.74
CA PHE A 255 -8.98 -0.37 19.03
C PHE A 255 -9.42 1.07 18.73
N GLY A 256 -10.61 1.47 19.18
CA GLY A 256 -11.13 2.83 19.10
C GLY A 256 -11.73 3.19 17.74
N ILE A 257 -12.67 4.13 17.82
CA ILE A 257 -13.51 4.63 16.73
C ILE A 257 -13.29 6.15 16.65
N GLY A 258 -13.14 6.69 15.44
CA GLY A 258 -12.91 8.11 15.23
C GLY A 258 -13.12 8.54 13.78
N SER A 259 -13.07 9.85 13.56
CA SER A 259 -13.21 10.45 12.22
C SER A 259 -11.89 10.51 11.45
N ASN A 260 -10.76 10.55 12.14
CA ASN A 260 -9.42 10.47 11.56
C ASN A 260 -8.59 9.47 12.36
N VAL A 261 -8.47 8.25 11.84
CA VAL A 261 -7.82 7.14 12.52
C VAL A 261 -6.60 6.70 11.71
N GLN A 262 -5.43 6.65 12.35
CA GLN A 262 -4.20 6.17 11.74
C GLN A 262 -3.71 4.93 12.48
N THR A 263 -3.62 3.81 11.80
CA THR A 263 -3.04 2.56 12.30
C THR A 263 -1.69 2.35 11.64
N ILE A 264 -0.63 2.15 12.41
CA ILE A 264 0.76 2.07 11.93
C ILE A 264 1.41 0.83 12.55
N LEU A 265 2.13 0.08 11.74
CA LEU A 265 2.93 -1.06 12.17
C LEU A 265 4.41 -0.66 12.21
N PHE A 266 5.06 -0.87 13.34
CA PHE A 266 6.48 -0.63 13.56
C PHE A 266 7.22 -1.94 13.81
N ASN A 267 8.42 -2.09 13.26
CA ASN A 267 9.31 -3.19 13.65
C ASN A 267 9.92 -2.96 15.04
N LYS A 268 10.69 -3.94 15.52
CA LYS A 268 11.37 -3.89 16.82
C LYS A 268 12.39 -2.74 16.91
N GLU A 269 12.95 -2.32 15.78
CA GLU A 269 13.86 -1.17 15.66
C GLU A 269 13.13 0.18 15.69
N GLY A 270 11.79 0.20 15.60
CA GLY A 270 10.99 1.42 15.60
C GLY A 270 10.80 2.06 14.22
N GLU A 271 11.13 1.36 13.15
CA GLU A 271 10.87 1.77 11.77
C GLU A 271 9.42 1.46 11.38
N GLU A 272 8.78 2.41 10.69
CA GLU A 272 7.44 2.20 10.12
C GLU A 272 7.48 1.19 8.96
N ARG A 273 6.74 0.10 9.11
CA ARG A 273 6.62 -0.99 8.12
C ARG A 273 5.31 -0.96 7.36
N ALA A 274 4.22 -0.46 7.93
CA ALA A 274 2.96 -0.29 7.21
C ALA A 274 2.09 0.77 7.88
N SER A 275 1.20 1.39 7.10
CA SER A 275 0.18 2.30 7.63
C SER A 275 -1.18 2.11 6.96
N HIS A 276 -2.23 2.38 7.72
CA HIS A 276 -3.62 2.44 7.29
C HIS A 276 -4.28 3.68 7.91
N ILE A 277 -4.68 4.63 7.07
CA ILE A 277 -5.31 5.88 7.45
C ILE A 277 -6.77 5.83 7.01
N GLN A 278 -7.69 5.95 7.97
CA GLN A 278 -9.13 6.07 7.75
C GLN A 278 -9.55 7.52 8.05
N ARG A 279 -10.26 8.15 7.11
CA ARG A 279 -10.85 9.48 7.30
C ARG A 279 -12.33 9.47 6.96
N SER A 280 -13.19 9.72 7.93
CA SER A 280 -14.63 9.88 7.77
C SER A 280 -14.99 11.37 7.81
N SER A 281 -15.61 11.86 6.75
CA SER A 281 -16.22 13.20 6.73
C SER A 281 -17.73 13.09 6.82
N HIS A 282 -18.31 13.82 7.76
CA HIS A 282 -19.75 14.07 7.81
C HIS A 282 -19.98 15.48 7.27
N THR A 283 -20.45 15.60 6.03
CA THR A 283 -21.02 16.85 5.53
C THR A 283 -22.40 17.01 6.15
N VAL A 284 -22.50 17.89 7.14
CA VAL A 284 -23.78 18.43 7.61
C VAL A 284 -24.13 19.55 6.63
N ASN A 285 -25.17 19.36 5.82
CA ASN A 285 -25.80 20.47 5.09
C ASN A 285 -26.78 21.19 6.03
#